data_AF-A0AAW6UL09-F1
#
_entry.id   AF-A0AAW6UL09-F1
#
_cell.length_a   1.000
_cell.length_b   1.000
_cell.length_c   1.000
_cell.angle_alpha   90.00
_cell.angle_beta   90.00
_cell.angle_gamma   90.00
#
_symmetry.space_group_name_H-M   'P 1'
#
loop_
_entity.id
_entity.type
_entity.pdbx_description
1 polymer ?
#
loop_
_entity_poly.entity_id
_entity_poly.type
_entity_poly.pdbx_seq_one_letter_code
_entity_poly.pdbx_strand_id
1 'polypeptide(L)'
;MSRTGHKKLPDWSDSLFSTVYLWVKRGTPPQKADADASILRYPQDHRLNALAVCMRSLVMEREITPNWFIEQGYQSAKHPDKAEEKRKALVLEHISESELLKVLSDVARADYLWPKENEQPKEVIDPNRLGDGTRITTEDVDLLENINKEYTHVYAFGDHHVVGMRPNPVTGETHCFQTLSSFRNNFLDQGRVAGRRLGEAWLNWPGHAKQLGGVGFYPNPENCPKAVYNLYTGLSVEAVAGDVTPYLEHLEKVICAGDSETYQYFVGWLAHLFQRPEEKPSVAIVMKSIEGTGKGSMVRPLLEILGMYAIQVNGSGQIAGRFNSTIANKLFVFVDEADLTDGRTAEKLKAIISEETVNLERKGKDPEIMPNYARFIFASNRDRVINAGLRERRYLVLEPDVIYAQNKGYFDRLHQWINDNGSQKLLAWLLSYDLTNFDPRRAPVTAALVEEKLASMPPVYQFIYGELWSLQPFKMQKRANATELVEMLINWSESNGETIKPPAARSAIGRIMKAMGIQVMGRSDRGDGRYYDLPEIGEMKRAFAAILGEKTDKLFT
;
A
#
# COMPACT_ATOMS: atom_id res chain seq x y z
N MET A 1 -46.99 -14.86 -12.06
CA MET A 1 -47.36 -16.27 -12.29
C MET A 1 -47.11 -17.06 -11.01
N SER A 2 -48.12 -17.82 -10.56
CA SER A 2 -48.04 -19.00 -9.68
C SER A 2 -47.25 -18.92 -8.36
N ARG A 3 -47.98 -18.81 -7.22
CA ARG A 3 -47.54 -19.32 -5.91
C ARG A 3 -47.53 -20.86 -5.96
N THR A 4 -46.52 -21.44 -6.59
CA THR A 4 -46.26 -22.88 -6.51
C THR A 4 -45.59 -23.18 -5.17
N GLY A 5 -46.25 -23.99 -4.33
CA GLY A 5 -45.74 -24.38 -3.03
C GLY A 5 -44.36 -25.03 -3.12
N HIS A 6 -43.35 -24.36 -2.56
CA HIS A 6 -42.06 -24.98 -2.28
C HIS A 6 -42.30 -26.09 -1.25
N LYS A 7 -41.95 -27.34 -1.58
CA LYS A 7 -41.92 -28.44 -0.62
C LYS A 7 -40.78 -28.18 0.37
N LYS A 8 -41.02 -27.39 1.42
CA LYS A 8 -40.09 -27.28 2.55
C LYS A 8 -39.82 -28.69 3.07
N LEU A 9 -38.56 -29.04 3.34
CA LEU A 9 -38.24 -30.16 4.22
C LEU A 9 -39.03 -29.94 5.53
N PRO A 10 -40.01 -30.79 5.88
CA PRO A 10 -41.01 -30.46 6.90
C PRO A 10 -40.42 -30.08 8.26
N ASP A 11 -39.28 -30.68 8.60
CA ASP A 11 -38.62 -30.52 9.89
C ASP A 11 -37.58 -29.39 9.91
N TRP A 12 -37.21 -28.82 8.76
CA TRP A 12 -36.13 -27.83 8.65
C TRP A 12 -36.70 -26.40 8.67
N SER A 13 -36.24 -25.56 9.59
CA SER A 13 -36.50 -24.13 9.63
C SER A 13 -35.63 -23.42 8.58
N ASP A 14 -36.08 -22.25 8.13
CA ASP A 14 -35.30 -21.46 7.18
C ASP A 14 -33.96 -21.02 7.79
N SER A 15 -33.93 -20.76 9.10
CA SER A 15 -32.71 -20.40 9.83
C SER A 15 -31.66 -21.52 9.89
N LEU A 16 -32.08 -22.77 10.17
CA LEU A 16 -31.16 -23.90 10.26
C LEU A 16 -30.73 -24.36 8.86
N PHE A 17 -31.67 -24.32 7.91
CA PHE A 17 -31.35 -24.51 6.50
C PHE A 17 -30.29 -23.51 6.03
N SER A 18 -30.49 -22.21 6.31
CA SER A 18 -29.55 -21.16 5.94
C SER A 18 -28.15 -21.43 6.48
N THR A 19 -28.09 -21.75 7.76
CA THR A 19 -26.83 -21.95 8.48
C THR A 19 -26.05 -23.14 7.92
N VAL A 20 -26.71 -24.29 7.73
CA VAL A 20 -26.06 -25.51 7.22
C VAL A 20 -25.70 -25.38 5.75
N TYR A 21 -26.59 -24.79 4.94
CA TYR A 21 -26.37 -24.62 3.51
C TYR A 21 -25.17 -23.69 3.23
N LEU A 22 -25.12 -22.53 3.88
CA LEU A 22 -24.01 -21.58 3.72
C LEU A 22 -22.69 -22.12 4.29
N TRP A 23 -22.74 -22.80 5.43
CA TRP A 23 -21.58 -23.47 6.02
C TRP A 23 -20.96 -24.46 5.04
N VAL A 24 -21.76 -25.40 4.52
CA VAL A 24 -21.23 -26.46 3.66
C VAL A 24 -20.87 -25.91 2.27
N LYS A 25 -21.82 -25.28 1.56
CA LYS A 25 -21.65 -24.87 0.15
C LYS A 25 -20.77 -23.65 -0.04
N ARG A 26 -20.82 -22.68 0.87
CA ARG A 26 -20.14 -21.38 0.70
C ARG A 26 -19.00 -21.16 1.69
N GLY A 27 -18.74 -22.12 2.58
CA GLY A 27 -17.72 -21.99 3.62
C GLY A 27 -17.95 -20.78 4.53
N THR A 28 -19.18 -20.27 4.59
CA THR A 28 -19.53 -19.07 5.36
C THR A 28 -19.83 -19.48 6.80
N PRO A 29 -19.17 -18.89 7.81
CA PRO A 29 -19.47 -19.18 9.20
C PRO A 29 -20.94 -18.88 9.56
N PRO A 30 -21.54 -19.65 10.48
CA PRO A 30 -22.88 -19.39 10.99
C PRO A 30 -23.06 -17.96 11.50
N GLN A 31 -24.13 -17.30 11.07
CA GLN A 31 -24.49 -15.98 11.59
C GLN A 31 -25.24 -16.12 12.90
N LYS A 32 -24.96 -15.21 13.84
CA LYS A 32 -25.55 -15.21 15.18
C LYS A 32 -27.08 -15.25 15.15
N ALA A 33 -27.71 -14.39 14.34
CA ALA A 33 -29.15 -14.26 14.26
C ALA A 33 -29.83 -15.58 13.80
N ASP A 34 -29.30 -16.21 12.76
CA ASP A 34 -29.84 -17.47 12.23
C ASP A 34 -29.58 -18.65 13.18
N ALA A 35 -28.42 -18.69 13.83
CA ALA A 35 -28.11 -19.74 14.79
C ALA A 35 -28.96 -19.63 16.07
N ASP A 36 -29.15 -18.42 16.61
CA ASP A 36 -30.02 -18.16 17.76
C ASP A 36 -31.50 -18.49 17.42
N ALA A 37 -31.97 -18.08 16.24
CA ALA A 37 -33.33 -18.41 15.77
C ALA A 37 -33.53 -19.93 15.60
N SER A 38 -32.49 -20.65 15.17
CA SER A 38 -32.54 -22.11 15.03
C SER A 38 -32.66 -22.80 16.38
N ILE A 39 -31.89 -22.38 17.39
CA ILE A 39 -32.00 -22.93 18.76
C ILE A 39 -33.40 -22.69 19.34
N LEU A 40 -33.95 -21.48 19.17
CA LEU A 40 -35.29 -21.17 19.66
C LEU A 40 -36.38 -22.00 18.98
N ARG A 41 -36.15 -22.40 17.72
CA ARG A 41 -37.10 -23.19 16.93
C ARG A 41 -37.09 -24.67 17.28
N TYR A 42 -35.98 -25.19 17.79
CA TYR A 42 -35.79 -26.61 18.09
C TYR A 42 -35.59 -26.82 19.61
N PRO A 43 -36.62 -27.27 20.36
CA PRO A 43 -36.47 -27.59 21.79
C PRO A 43 -35.49 -28.77 22.00
N GLN A 44 -35.02 -28.96 23.24
CA GLN A 44 -33.95 -29.93 23.56
C GLN A 44 -34.25 -31.38 23.15
N ASP A 45 -35.51 -31.76 23.08
CA ASP A 45 -36.00 -33.09 22.68
C ASP A 45 -36.12 -33.26 21.14
N HIS A 46 -35.95 -32.19 20.37
CA HIS A 46 -36.04 -32.24 18.92
C HIS A 46 -34.77 -32.83 18.27
N ARG A 47 -34.92 -33.73 17.29
CA ARG A 47 -33.80 -34.41 16.62
C ARG A 47 -32.75 -33.47 16.01
N LEU A 48 -33.16 -32.29 15.56
CA LEU A 48 -32.29 -31.26 14.97
C LEU A 48 -31.70 -30.28 16.00
N ASN A 49 -32.05 -30.37 17.28
CA ASN A 49 -31.53 -29.48 18.31
C ASN A 49 -30.00 -29.60 18.44
N ALA A 50 -29.48 -30.83 18.47
CA ALA A 50 -28.03 -31.06 18.54
C ALA A 50 -27.28 -30.40 17.37
N LEU A 51 -27.83 -30.49 16.15
CA LEU A 51 -27.27 -29.80 14.99
C LEU A 51 -27.35 -28.27 15.13
N ALA A 52 -28.48 -27.73 15.61
CA ALA A 52 -28.63 -26.29 15.83
C ALA A 52 -27.64 -25.76 16.88
N VAL A 53 -27.40 -26.53 17.95
CA VAL A 53 -26.40 -26.21 18.98
C VAL A 53 -24.98 -26.27 18.43
N CYS A 54 -24.66 -27.29 17.62
CA CYS A 54 -23.38 -27.38 16.91
C CYS A 54 -23.15 -26.16 16.01
N MET A 55 -24.13 -25.81 15.17
CA MET A 55 -24.01 -24.65 14.30
C MET A 55 -23.86 -23.34 15.10
N ARG A 56 -24.49 -23.23 16.28
CA ARG A 56 -24.34 -22.06 17.15
C ARG A 56 -22.96 -21.95 17.78
N SER A 57 -22.31 -23.06 18.10
CA SER A 57 -20.96 -23.05 18.67
C SER A 57 -19.91 -22.58 17.67
N LEU A 58 -20.22 -22.55 16.38
CA LEU A 58 -19.35 -22.06 15.30
C LEU A 58 -19.57 -20.58 14.96
N VAL A 59 -20.45 -19.86 15.65
CA VAL A 59 -20.64 -18.42 15.42
C VAL A 59 -19.38 -17.67 15.88
N MET A 60 -18.91 -16.72 15.07
CA MET A 60 -17.74 -15.87 15.36
C MET A 60 -17.96 -14.95 16.56
N GLU A 61 -17.77 -15.48 17.76
CA GLU A 61 -17.81 -14.75 19.02
C GLU A 61 -16.66 -15.21 19.92
N ARG A 62 -16.10 -14.29 20.71
CA ARG A 62 -15.02 -14.54 21.67
C ARG A 62 -13.74 -15.06 21.00
N GLU A 63 -13.48 -16.36 21.10
CA GLU A 63 -12.22 -17.02 20.68
C GLU A 63 -12.28 -17.50 19.21
N ILE A 64 -13.45 -17.50 18.58
CA ILE A 64 -13.64 -17.95 17.20
C ILE A 64 -13.44 -16.77 16.25
N THR A 65 -12.28 -16.76 15.59
CA THR A 65 -11.88 -15.74 14.60
C THR A 65 -11.88 -16.31 13.18
N PRO A 66 -11.78 -15.49 12.12
CA PRO A 66 -11.62 -15.99 10.76
C PRO A 66 -10.43 -16.96 10.61
N ASN A 67 -9.30 -16.67 11.26
CA ASN A 67 -8.11 -17.53 11.24
C ASN A 67 -8.35 -18.89 11.91
N TRP A 68 -9.19 -18.94 12.94
CA TRP A 68 -9.56 -20.19 13.61
C TRP A 68 -10.18 -21.19 12.62
N PHE A 69 -11.01 -20.75 11.67
CA PHE A 69 -11.57 -21.66 10.65
C PHE A 69 -10.52 -22.21 9.70
N ILE A 70 -9.48 -21.43 9.40
CA ILE A 70 -8.37 -21.87 8.54
C ILE A 70 -7.51 -22.88 9.30
N GLU A 71 -7.16 -22.59 10.56
CA GLU A 71 -6.41 -23.47 11.45
C GLU A 71 -7.13 -24.80 11.69
N GLN A 72 -8.45 -24.74 11.91
CA GLN A 72 -9.29 -25.93 12.01
C GLN A 72 -9.56 -26.59 10.66
N GLY A 73 -9.05 -26.08 9.55
CA GLY A 73 -9.19 -26.68 8.22
C GLY A 73 -10.61 -26.62 7.62
N TYR A 74 -11.49 -25.80 8.19
CA TYR A 74 -12.82 -25.53 7.63
C TYR A 74 -12.78 -24.54 6.47
N GLN A 75 -11.68 -23.81 6.26
CA GLN A 75 -11.46 -22.93 5.12
C GLN A 75 -10.05 -23.13 4.54
N SER A 76 -9.94 -23.25 3.22
CA SER A 76 -8.64 -23.36 2.53
C SER A 76 -8.76 -22.90 1.08
N ALA A 77 -7.95 -21.89 0.70
CA ALA A 77 -7.83 -21.47 -0.70
C ALA A 77 -7.05 -22.49 -1.55
N LYS A 78 -6.11 -23.22 -0.94
CA LYS A 78 -5.28 -24.23 -1.62
C LYS A 78 -6.02 -25.56 -1.84
N HIS A 79 -6.90 -25.93 -0.92
CA HIS A 79 -7.64 -27.20 -0.96
C HIS A 79 -9.13 -26.99 -0.61
N PRO A 80 -9.91 -26.31 -1.47
CA PRO A 80 -11.30 -25.99 -1.19
C PRO A 80 -12.18 -27.24 -1.00
N ASP A 81 -11.94 -28.31 -1.77
CA ASP A 81 -12.70 -29.56 -1.69
C ASP A 81 -12.51 -30.26 -0.33
N LYS A 82 -11.26 -30.33 0.16
CA LYS A 82 -10.95 -30.92 1.48
C LYS A 82 -11.60 -30.13 2.62
N ALA A 83 -11.63 -28.80 2.49
CA ALA A 83 -12.30 -27.94 3.47
C ALA A 83 -13.83 -28.16 3.44
N GLU A 84 -14.43 -28.32 2.25
CA GLU A 84 -15.84 -28.67 2.11
C GLU A 84 -16.17 -30.03 2.71
N GLU A 85 -15.36 -31.06 2.46
CA GLU A 85 -15.51 -32.38 3.06
C GLU A 85 -15.46 -32.31 4.59
N LYS A 86 -14.53 -31.52 5.15
CA LYS A 86 -14.43 -31.34 6.60
C LYS A 86 -15.66 -30.64 7.20
N ARG A 87 -16.20 -29.63 6.50
CA ARG A 87 -17.45 -28.96 6.90
C ARG A 87 -18.66 -29.89 6.80
N LYS A 88 -18.72 -30.78 5.78
CA LYS A 88 -19.74 -31.82 5.66
C LYS A 88 -19.66 -32.82 6.80
N ALA A 89 -18.47 -33.30 7.13
CA ALA A 89 -18.26 -34.29 8.18
C ALA A 89 -18.88 -33.84 9.51
N LEU A 90 -18.66 -32.57 9.89
CA LEU A 90 -19.22 -31.99 11.12
C LEU A 90 -20.76 -32.00 11.14
N VAL A 91 -21.40 -31.77 9.99
CA VAL A 91 -22.87 -31.82 9.89
C VAL A 91 -23.37 -33.26 9.95
N LEU A 92 -22.63 -34.20 9.35
CA LEU A 92 -22.97 -35.63 9.29
C LEU A 92 -22.89 -36.34 10.64
N GLU A 93 -22.26 -35.73 11.66
CA GLU A 93 -22.33 -36.20 13.05
C GLU A 93 -23.76 -36.13 13.63
N HIS A 94 -24.62 -35.29 13.06
CA HIS A 94 -25.95 -35.02 13.60
C HIS A 94 -27.11 -35.42 12.68
N ILE A 95 -26.86 -35.60 11.38
CA ILE A 95 -27.87 -35.99 10.40
C ILE A 95 -27.33 -37.01 9.40
N SER A 96 -28.23 -37.76 8.76
CA SER A 96 -27.81 -38.73 7.73
C SER A 96 -27.29 -38.04 6.46
N GLU A 97 -26.42 -38.73 5.72
CA GLU A 97 -25.93 -38.27 4.41
C GLU A 97 -27.08 -38.02 3.42
N SER A 98 -28.10 -38.87 3.45
CA SER A 98 -29.30 -38.70 2.61
C SER A 98 -30.08 -37.42 2.94
N GLU A 99 -30.05 -36.99 4.19
CA GLU A 99 -30.72 -35.77 4.65
C GLU A 99 -29.89 -34.53 4.30
N LEU A 100 -28.57 -34.58 4.51
CA LEU A 100 -27.67 -33.52 4.08
C LEU A 100 -27.76 -33.31 2.56
N LEU A 101 -27.79 -34.38 1.77
CA LEU A 101 -27.95 -34.28 0.32
C LEU A 101 -29.24 -33.55 -0.06
N LYS A 102 -30.37 -33.84 0.61
CA LYS A 102 -31.64 -33.13 0.39
C LYS A 102 -31.50 -31.64 0.68
N VAL A 103 -30.88 -31.25 1.80
CA VAL A 103 -30.63 -29.85 2.16
C VAL A 103 -29.78 -29.15 1.09
N LEU A 104 -28.67 -29.76 0.68
CA LEU A 104 -27.76 -29.17 -0.29
C LEU A 104 -28.33 -29.12 -1.72
N SER A 105 -29.30 -29.99 -2.03
CA SER A 105 -29.99 -30.04 -3.32
C SER A 105 -31.25 -29.17 -3.41
N ASP A 106 -31.69 -28.56 -2.31
CA ASP A 106 -32.88 -27.70 -2.27
C ASP A 106 -32.55 -26.28 -2.80
N VAL A 107 -32.22 -26.22 -4.09
CA VAL A 107 -31.87 -24.98 -4.79
C VAL A 107 -33.04 -24.00 -4.79
N ALA A 108 -34.29 -24.49 -4.84
CA ALA A 108 -35.48 -23.65 -4.82
C ALA A 108 -35.63 -22.89 -3.49
N ARG A 109 -35.33 -23.54 -2.35
CA ARG A 109 -35.32 -22.87 -1.05
C ARG A 109 -34.14 -21.92 -0.89
N ALA A 110 -32.97 -22.26 -1.44
CA ALA A 110 -31.82 -21.36 -1.48
C ALA A 110 -32.12 -20.10 -2.32
N ASP A 111 -32.74 -20.24 -3.49
CA ASP A 111 -33.15 -19.11 -4.34
C ASP A 111 -34.26 -18.27 -3.69
N TYR A 112 -35.10 -18.85 -2.81
CA TYR A 112 -36.09 -18.12 -2.04
C TYR A 112 -35.47 -17.30 -0.89
N LEU A 113 -34.49 -17.87 -0.18
CA LEU A 113 -33.85 -17.21 0.98
C LEU A 113 -32.77 -16.21 0.56
N TRP A 114 -32.09 -16.51 -0.54
CA TRP A 114 -31.11 -15.63 -1.18
C TRP A 114 -31.48 -15.47 -2.64
N PRO A 115 -32.57 -14.74 -2.94
CA PRO A 115 -32.90 -14.41 -4.32
C PRO A 115 -31.65 -13.77 -4.91
N LYS A 116 -31.18 -14.34 -6.02
CA LYS A 116 -30.19 -13.66 -6.86
C LYS A 116 -30.75 -12.25 -7.06
N GLU A 117 -29.92 -11.23 -6.82
CA GLU A 117 -30.30 -9.85 -7.15
C GLU A 117 -31.00 -9.91 -8.49
N ASN A 118 -32.24 -9.41 -8.53
CA ASN A 118 -32.95 -9.31 -9.78
C ASN A 118 -32.01 -8.52 -10.71
N GLU A 119 -31.33 -9.22 -11.62
CA GLU A 119 -31.11 -8.65 -12.93
C GLU A 119 -32.52 -8.19 -13.32
N GLN A 120 -32.75 -6.87 -13.28
CA GLN A 120 -33.87 -6.28 -13.99
C GLN A 120 -33.97 -7.05 -15.30
N PRO A 121 -35.16 -7.52 -15.72
CA PRO A 121 -35.29 -8.31 -16.93
C PRO A 121 -34.46 -7.57 -17.97
N LYS A 122 -33.36 -8.19 -18.44
CA LYS A 122 -32.49 -7.59 -19.45
C LYS A 122 -33.48 -7.17 -20.51
N GLU A 123 -33.67 -5.87 -20.70
CA GLU A 123 -34.29 -5.39 -21.93
C GLU A 123 -33.58 -6.21 -23.00
N VAL A 124 -34.36 -6.92 -23.81
CA VAL A 124 -33.79 -7.57 -24.97
C VAL A 124 -33.28 -6.41 -25.81
N ILE A 125 -32.02 -6.04 -25.58
CA ILE A 125 -31.29 -5.06 -26.35
C ILE A 125 -31.24 -5.70 -27.71
N ASP A 126 -32.13 -5.27 -28.62
CA ASP A 126 -32.04 -5.62 -30.02
C ASP A 126 -30.78 -4.92 -30.53
N PRO A 127 -29.64 -5.63 -30.69
CA PRO A 127 -28.40 -4.98 -31.05
C PRO A 127 -28.48 -4.41 -32.46
N ASN A 128 -29.47 -4.84 -33.26
CA ASN A 128 -29.73 -4.35 -34.60
C ASN A 128 -30.62 -3.11 -34.61
N ARG A 129 -30.77 -2.42 -33.46
CA ARG A 129 -31.49 -1.16 -33.36
C ARG A 129 -30.75 -0.12 -32.54
N LEU A 130 -30.92 1.13 -32.95
CA LEU A 130 -30.61 2.30 -32.13
C LEU A 130 -31.71 2.52 -31.09
N GLY A 131 -31.44 3.35 -30.08
CA GLY A 131 -32.33 3.59 -28.94
C GLY A 131 -33.64 4.30 -29.29
N ASP A 132 -33.75 4.88 -30.49
CA ASP A 132 -34.99 5.40 -31.05
C ASP A 132 -35.79 4.34 -31.86
N GLY A 133 -35.30 3.10 -31.90
CA GLY A 133 -35.89 1.99 -32.63
C GLY A 133 -35.45 1.86 -34.09
N THR A 134 -34.60 2.76 -34.60
CA THR A 134 -34.09 2.69 -35.98
C THR A 134 -33.29 1.42 -36.21
N ARG A 135 -33.59 0.65 -37.27
CA ARG A 135 -32.85 -0.56 -37.62
C ARG A 135 -31.46 -0.21 -38.17
N ILE A 136 -30.47 -0.98 -37.78
CA ILE A 136 -29.09 -0.93 -38.28
C ILE A 136 -28.69 -2.29 -38.86
N THR A 137 -27.75 -2.27 -39.80
CA THR A 137 -27.24 -3.47 -40.46
C THR A 137 -26.23 -4.20 -39.57
N THR A 138 -25.87 -5.44 -39.90
CA THR A 138 -24.81 -6.15 -39.17
C THR A 138 -23.45 -5.45 -39.30
N GLU A 139 -23.14 -4.89 -40.46
CA GLU A 139 -21.93 -4.09 -40.69
C GLU A 139 -21.90 -2.83 -39.81
N ASP A 140 -23.05 -2.17 -39.62
CA ASP A 140 -23.17 -1.05 -38.68
C ASP A 140 -22.90 -1.51 -37.24
N VAL A 141 -23.42 -2.66 -36.83
CA VAL A 141 -23.17 -3.22 -35.49
C VAL A 141 -21.67 -3.49 -35.30
N ASP A 142 -21.00 -4.07 -36.28
CA ASP A 142 -19.55 -4.33 -36.21
C ASP A 142 -18.74 -3.03 -36.06
N LEU A 143 -19.13 -1.96 -36.76
CA LEU A 143 -18.52 -0.63 -36.60
C LEU A 143 -18.72 -0.08 -35.17
N LEU A 144 -19.91 -0.24 -34.60
CA LEU A 144 -20.22 0.21 -33.24
C LEU A 144 -19.52 -0.64 -32.17
N GLU A 145 -19.37 -1.95 -32.39
CA GLU A 145 -18.59 -2.84 -31.53
C GLU A 145 -17.10 -2.51 -31.57
N ASN A 146 -16.56 -2.07 -32.70
CA ASN A 146 -15.18 -1.59 -32.76
C ASN A 146 -14.97 -0.35 -31.88
N ILE A 147 -15.95 0.56 -31.80
CA ILE A 147 -15.87 1.70 -30.88
C ILE A 147 -15.88 1.25 -29.41
N ASN A 148 -16.65 0.20 -29.05
CA ASN A 148 -16.66 -0.35 -27.69
C ASN A 148 -15.28 -0.84 -27.21
N LYS A 149 -14.36 -1.17 -28.13
CA LYS A 149 -13.01 -1.61 -27.78
C LYS A 149 -12.12 -0.47 -27.29
N GLU A 150 -12.38 0.75 -27.74
CA GLU A 150 -11.56 1.93 -27.44
C GLU A 150 -12.21 2.92 -26.48
N TYR A 151 -13.55 2.93 -26.43
CA TYR A 151 -14.32 3.97 -25.74
C TYR A 151 -15.35 3.38 -24.80
N THR A 152 -15.52 4.02 -23.64
CA THR A 152 -16.57 3.68 -22.67
C THR A 152 -17.28 4.94 -22.20
N HIS A 153 -18.61 4.92 -22.16
CA HIS A 153 -19.43 5.99 -21.59
C HIS A 153 -19.44 5.89 -20.07
N VAL A 154 -19.03 6.95 -19.38
CA VAL A 154 -18.89 6.99 -17.92
C VAL A 154 -19.59 8.23 -17.34
N TYR A 155 -19.97 8.15 -16.07
CA TYR A 155 -20.30 9.32 -15.28
C TYR A 155 -19.05 9.74 -14.50
N ALA A 156 -18.53 10.94 -14.77
CA ALA A 156 -17.30 11.41 -14.15
C ALA A 156 -17.34 12.94 -13.99
N PHE A 157 -16.75 13.44 -12.92
CA PHE A 157 -16.64 14.88 -12.67
C PHE A 157 -17.98 15.63 -12.61
N GLY A 158 -19.06 14.94 -12.23
CA GLY A 158 -20.42 15.49 -12.15
C GLY A 158 -21.20 15.51 -13.47
N ASP A 159 -20.68 14.91 -14.55
CA ASP A 159 -21.35 14.86 -15.85
C ASP A 159 -20.99 13.61 -16.67
N HIS A 160 -21.73 13.37 -17.76
CA HIS A 160 -21.48 12.29 -18.69
C HIS A 160 -20.28 12.57 -19.61
N HIS A 161 -19.35 11.62 -19.62
CA HIS A 161 -18.14 11.66 -20.44
C HIS A 161 -17.95 10.36 -21.20
N VAL A 162 -17.22 10.41 -22.31
CA VAL A 162 -16.64 9.22 -22.92
C VAL A 162 -15.17 9.19 -22.56
N VAL A 163 -14.72 8.07 -21.99
CA VAL A 163 -13.31 7.80 -21.70
C VAL A 163 -12.74 6.90 -22.78
N GLY A 164 -11.52 7.19 -23.20
CA GLY A 164 -10.70 6.31 -24.04
C GLY A 164 -9.22 6.55 -23.77
N MET A 165 -8.36 5.73 -24.37
CA MET A 165 -6.91 5.85 -24.25
C MET A 165 -6.35 6.73 -25.37
N ARG A 166 -5.31 7.52 -25.05
CA ARG A 166 -4.56 8.29 -26.04
C ARG A 166 -3.06 8.07 -25.86
N PRO A 167 -2.29 8.00 -26.96
CA PRO A 167 -0.84 7.95 -26.88
C PRO A 167 -0.29 9.15 -26.12
N ASN A 168 0.69 8.88 -25.26
CA ASN A 168 1.46 9.86 -24.53
C ASN A 168 2.95 9.55 -24.74
N PRO A 169 3.77 10.50 -25.21
CA PRO A 169 5.17 10.24 -25.54
C PRO A 169 6.05 9.91 -24.31
N VAL A 170 5.56 10.17 -23.10
CA VAL A 170 6.28 9.92 -21.84
C VAL A 170 5.76 8.68 -21.13
N THR A 171 4.43 8.55 -21.01
CA THR A 171 3.80 7.45 -20.24
C THR A 171 3.31 6.28 -21.10
N GLY A 172 3.55 6.34 -22.41
CA GLY A 172 3.00 5.42 -23.41
C GLY A 172 1.56 5.78 -23.76
N GLU A 173 0.67 5.74 -22.77
CA GLU A 173 -0.73 6.10 -22.92
C GLU A 173 -1.27 6.90 -21.72
N THR A 174 -2.43 7.53 -21.89
CA THR A 174 -3.15 8.22 -20.82
C THR A 174 -4.66 8.23 -21.08
N HIS A 175 -5.43 8.31 -20.00
CA HIS A 175 -6.88 8.44 -20.06
C HIS A 175 -7.28 9.81 -20.61
N CYS A 176 -8.17 9.82 -21.61
CA CYS A 176 -8.78 11.02 -22.15
C CYS A 176 -10.28 11.02 -21.89
N PHE A 177 -10.75 11.99 -21.12
CA PHE A 177 -12.18 12.22 -20.88
C PHE A 177 -12.69 13.30 -21.81
N GLN A 178 -13.74 13.00 -22.55
CA GLN A 178 -14.39 13.92 -23.48
C GLN A 178 -15.86 14.06 -23.13
N THR A 179 -16.43 15.25 -23.31
CA THR A 179 -17.88 15.42 -23.20
C THR A 179 -18.58 14.67 -24.34
N LEU A 180 -19.84 14.28 -24.13
CA LEU A 180 -20.63 13.60 -25.17
C LEU A 180 -20.69 14.42 -26.47
N SER A 181 -20.76 15.76 -26.36
CA SER A 181 -20.78 16.67 -27.50
C SER A 181 -19.48 16.63 -28.31
N SER A 182 -18.33 16.62 -27.63
CA SER A 182 -17.02 16.52 -28.29
C SER A 182 -16.86 15.16 -28.98
N PHE A 183 -17.23 14.08 -28.28
CA PHE A 183 -17.06 12.71 -28.79
C PHE A 183 -17.81 12.46 -30.10
N ARG A 184 -19.00 13.05 -30.28
CA ARG A 184 -19.78 12.98 -31.53
C ARG A 184 -19.02 13.46 -32.77
N ASN A 185 -17.97 14.26 -32.59
CA ASN A 185 -17.16 14.83 -33.66
C ASN A 185 -15.83 14.09 -33.89
N ASN A 186 -15.55 12.98 -33.20
CA ASN A 186 -14.28 12.25 -33.38
C ASN A 186 -14.19 11.49 -34.72
N PHE A 187 -15.32 11.20 -35.34
CA PHE A 187 -15.44 10.32 -36.52
C PHE A 187 -16.05 11.06 -37.72
N LEU A 188 -15.63 12.31 -37.95
CA LEU A 188 -16.21 13.16 -39.01
C LEU A 188 -15.86 12.70 -40.43
N ASP A 189 -14.73 12.02 -40.56
CA ASP A 189 -14.18 11.42 -41.78
C ASP A 189 -14.67 9.99 -42.03
N GLN A 190 -15.33 9.38 -41.05
CA GLN A 190 -15.86 8.03 -41.15
C GLN A 190 -17.32 8.01 -41.66
N GLY A 191 -17.79 6.81 -41.99
CA GLY A 191 -19.14 6.58 -42.50
C GLY A 191 -20.26 6.96 -41.52
N ARG A 192 -21.50 6.86 -42.01
CA ARG A 192 -22.71 7.11 -41.21
C ARG A 192 -23.42 5.80 -40.91
N VAL A 193 -23.91 5.65 -39.68
CA VAL A 193 -24.76 4.54 -39.27
C VAL A 193 -26.19 5.05 -39.18
N ALA A 194 -27.10 4.46 -39.97
CA ALA A 194 -28.49 4.90 -40.11
C ALA A 194 -28.64 6.42 -40.34
N GLY A 195 -27.76 7.02 -41.16
CA GLY A 195 -27.78 8.45 -41.47
C GLY A 195 -27.16 9.36 -40.39
N ARG A 196 -26.74 8.82 -39.25
CA ARG A 196 -26.10 9.55 -38.14
C ARG A 196 -24.59 9.47 -38.22
N ARG A 197 -23.90 10.46 -37.63
CA ARG A 197 -22.45 10.36 -37.43
C ARG A 197 -22.15 9.18 -36.52
N LEU A 198 -21.04 8.49 -36.76
CA LEU A 198 -20.72 7.25 -36.04
C LEU A 198 -20.72 7.42 -34.51
N GLY A 199 -20.10 8.48 -33.97
CA GLY A 199 -20.11 8.75 -32.52
C GLY A 199 -21.50 9.08 -31.95
N GLU A 200 -22.39 9.67 -32.75
CA GLU A 200 -23.79 9.89 -32.36
C GLU A 200 -24.59 8.59 -32.39
N ALA A 201 -24.39 7.77 -33.42
CA ALA A 201 -25.02 6.46 -33.52
C ALA A 201 -24.62 5.56 -32.35
N TRP A 202 -23.34 5.54 -31.99
CA TRP A 202 -22.83 4.79 -30.84
C TRP A 202 -23.47 5.20 -29.53
N LEU A 203 -23.53 6.51 -29.22
CA LEU A 203 -24.18 6.98 -27.99
C LEU A 203 -25.68 6.65 -27.92
N ASN A 204 -26.35 6.51 -29.07
CA ASN A 204 -27.74 6.12 -29.14
C ASN A 204 -27.94 4.61 -29.20
N TRP A 205 -26.89 3.81 -29.42
CA TRP A 205 -27.00 2.37 -29.56
C TRP A 205 -27.07 1.71 -28.18
N PRO A 206 -28.08 0.86 -27.86
CA PRO A 206 -28.21 0.32 -26.51
C PRO A 206 -27.06 -0.61 -26.08
N GLY A 207 -26.32 -1.17 -27.05
CA GLY A 207 -25.16 -2.05 -26.85
C GLY A 207 -23.82 -1.33 -26.62
N HIS A 208 -23.79 0.01 -26.60
CA HIS A 208 -22.53 0.71 -26.37
C HIS A 208 -21.96 0.45 -24.97
N ALA A 209 -20.63 0.40 -24.88
CA ALA A 209 -19.92 0.18 -23.64
C ALA A 209 -20.17 1.35 -22.68
N LYS A 210 -20.71 1.06 -21.49
CA LYS A 210 -21.03 2.07 -20.48
C LYS A 210 -20.83 1.57 -19.06
N GLN A 211 -20.29 2.43 -18.22
CA GLN A 211 -20.09 2.23 -16.79
C GLN A 211 -20.50 3.50 -16.04
N LEU A 212 -21.80 3.59 -15.77
CA LEU A 212 -22.45 4.80 -15.24
C LEU A 212 -22.40 4.92 -13.71
N GLY A 213 -21.86 3.94 -13.01
CA GLY A 213 -21.64 3.97 -11.57
C GLY A 213 -20.47 4.85 -11.14
N GLY A 214 -19.65 5.33 -12.08
CA GLY A 214 -18.57 6.26 -11.81
C GLY A 214 -17.25 5.86 -12.46
N VAL A 215 -16.18 6.54 -12.06
CA VAL A 215 -14.79 6.20 -12.37
C VAL A 215 -14.02 6.03 -11.07
N GLY A 216 -13.12 5.06 -11.01
CA GLY A 216 -12.29 4.83 -9.83
C GLY A 216 -10.99 4.12 -10.18
N PHE A 217 -10.00 4.19 -9.29
CA PHE A 217 -8.70 3.57 -9.51
C PHE A 217 -8.53 2.37 -8.58
N TYR A 218 -8.59 1.17 -9.16
CA TYR A 218 -8.53 -0.10 -8.44
C TYR A 218 -7.38 -0.96 -9.00
N PRO A 219 -6.18 -0.90 -8.38
CA PRO A 219 -5.02 -1.68 -8.84
C PRO A 219 -5.25 -3.19 -8.85
N ASN A 220 -6.13 -3.68 -7.98
CA ASN A 220 -6.68 -5.02 -8.03
C ASN A 220 -8.08 -4.96 -8.69
N PRO A 221 -8.23 -5.41 -9.95
CA PRO A 221 -9.49 -5.31 -10.69
C PRO A 221 -10.66 -6.07 -10.04
N GLU A 222 -10.39 -7.09 -9.22
CA GLU A 222 -11.45 -7.87 -8.54
C GLU A 222 -12.23 -7.04 -7.53
N ASN A 223 -11.60 -5.99 -6.98
CA ASN A 223 -12.22 -5.06 -6.04
C ASN A 223 -13.05 -3.96 -6.74
N CYS A 224 -12.99 -3.86 -8.08
CA CYS A 224 -13.69 -2.84 -8.82
C CYS A 224 -15.19 -3.17 -8.95
N PRO A 225 -16.12 -2.30 -8.50
CA PRO A 225 -17.54 -2.52 -8.71
C PRO A 225 -17.88 -2.62 -10.20
N LYS A 226 -18.79 -3.53 -10.58
CA LYS A 226 -19.15 -3.78 -12.00
C LYS A 226 -19.64 -2.55 -12.77
N ALA A 227 -20.21 -1.56 -12.07
CA ALA A 227 -20.73 -0.34 -12.68
C ALA A 227 -19.71 0.79 -12.77
N VAL A 228 -18.50 0.62 -12.21
CA VAL A 228 -17.48 1.66 -12.08
C VAL A 228 -16.32 1.40 -13.03
N TYR A 229 -16.01 2.35 -13.89
CA TYR A 229 -14.90 2.22 -14.83
C TYR A 229 -13.56 2.27 -14.08
N ASN A 230 -12.77 1.21 -14.18
CA ASN A 230 -11.46 1.14 -13.56
C ASN A 230 -10.43 1.93 -14.37
N LEU A 231 -9.79 2.90 -13.73
CA LEU A 231 -8.67 3.68 -14.29
C LEU A 231 -7.35 2.91 -14.27
N TYR A 232 -7.30 1.75 -13.61
CA TYR A 232 -6.19 0.82 -13.72
C TYR A 232 -6.45 -0.18 -14.87
N THR A 233 -5.67 -0.09 -15.94
CA THR A 233 -5.79 -0.87 -17.18
C THR A 233 -4.63 -1.85 -17.37
N GLY A 234 -3.83 -2.08 -16.32
CA GLY A 234 -2.63 -2.91 -16.38
C GLY A 234 -1.34 -2.12 -16.60
N LEU A 235 -0.20 -2.78 -16.46
CA LEU A 235 1.13 -2.18 -16.61
C LEU A 235 1.44 -1.86 -18.08
N SER A 236 2.36 -0.93 -18.32
CA SER A 236 2.74 -0.51 -19.69
C SER A 236 3.66 -1.48 -20.40
N VAL A 237 4.17 -2.50 -19.71
CA VAL A 237 5.05 -3.53 -20.27
C VAL A 237 4.61 -4.92 -19.83
N GLU A 238 4.88 -5.91 -20.66
CA GLU A 238 4.68 -7.32 -20.32
C GLU A 238 5.91 -7.90 -19.62
N ALA A 239 5.68 -8.87 -18.74
CA ALA A 239 6.76 -9.57 -18.03
C ALA A 239 7.43 -10.60 -18.95
N VAL A 240 8.74 -10.47 -19.15
CA VAL A 240 9.53 -11.40 -19.97
C VAL A 240 10.74 -11.88 -19.18
N ALA A 241 10.96 -13.19 -19.08
CA ALA A 241 12.11 -13.74 -18.37
C ALA A 241 13.43 -13.30 -19.03
N GLY A 242 14.44 -12.99 -18.21
CA GLY A 242 15.77 -12.67 -18.69
C GLY A 242 16.74 -12.36 -17.56
N ASP A 243 17.98 -12.04 -17.93
CA ASP A 243 19.01 -11.62 -16.99
C ASP A 243 18.63 -10.27 -16.36
N VAL A 244 18.63 -10.19 -15.03
CA VAL A 244 18.38 -8.98 -14.23
C VAL A 244 19.59 -8.57 -13.40
N THR A 245 20.69 -9.33 -13.48
CA THR A 245 21.90 -9.14 -12.68
C THR A 245 22.44 -7.71 -12.75
N PRO A 246 22.52 -7.03 -13.92
CA PRO A 246 23.04 -5.65 -13.96
C PRO A 246 22.26 -4.68 -13.07
N TYR A 247 20.95 -4.85 -12.97
CA TYR A 247 20.10 -4.01 -12.13
C TYR A 247 20.20 -4.38 -10.65
N LEU A 248 20.15 -5.67 -10.32
CA LEU A 248 20.26 -6.14 -8.94
C LEU A 248 21.64 -5.83 -8.33
N GLU A 249 22.72 -5.99 -9.11
CA GLU A 249 24.06 -5.57 -8.67
C GLU A 249 24.15 -4.06 -8.44
N HIS A 250 23.45 -3.26 -9.26
CA HIS A 250 23.37 -1.82 -9.04
C HIS A 250 22.62 -1.48 -7.74
N LEU A 251 21.52 -2.17 -7.46
CA LEU A 251 20.81 -2.03 -6.19
C LEU A 251 21.70 -2.40 -4.99
N GLU A 252 22.32 -3.57 -5.03
CA GLU A 252 23.11 -4.09 -3.91
C GLU A 252 24.38 -3.27 -3.68
N LYS A 253 25.23 -3.14 -4.71
CA LYS A 253 26.58 -2.57 -4.56
C LYS A 253 26.59 -1.06 -4.50
N VAL A 254 25.64 -0.40 -5.18
CA VAL A 254 25.60 1.07 -5.29
C VAL A 254 24.51 1.62 -4.38
N ILE A 255 23.24 1.33 -4.66
CA ILE A 255 22.12 1.98 -3.96
C ILE A 255 22.08 1.63 -2.46
N CYS A 256 22.40 0.38 -2.11
CA CYS A 256 22.43 -0.12 -0.74
C CYS A 256 23.85 -0.21 -0.16
N ALA A 257 24.88 0.25 -0.88
CA ALA A 257 26.28 0.26 -0.44
C ALA A 257 26.80 -1.09 0.12
N GLY A 258 26.31 -2.21 -0.43
CA GLY A 258 26.65 -3.55 0.02
C GLY A 258 25.98 -4.02 1.31
N ASP A 259 25.10 -3.23 1.92
CA ASP A 259 24.36 -3.65 3.12
C ASP A 259 23.25 -4.63 2.75
N SER A 260 23.45 -5.91 3.11
CA SER A 260 22.56 -7.00 2.73
C SER A 260 21.15 -6.88 3.31
N GLU A 261 20.98 -6.36 4.54
CA GLU A 261 19.66 -6.22 5.17
C GLU A 261 18.83 -5.15 4.46
N THR A 262 19.46 -4.01 4.19
CA THR A 262 18.86 -2.90 3.46
C THR A 262 18.53 -3.28 2.01
N TYR A 263 19.43 -4.00 1.33
CA TYR A 263 19.20 -4.52 -0.01
C TYR A 263 18.00 -5.45 -0.07
N GLN A 264 17.93 -6.45 0.82
CA GLN A 264 16.80 -7.40 0.87
C GLN A 264 15.47 -6.70 1.13
N TYR A 265 15.45 -5.73 2.05
CA TYR A 265 14.25 -4.94 2.31
C TYR A 265 13.85 -4.10 1.09
N PHE A 266 14.81 -3.41 0.46
CA PHE A 266 14.51 -2.53 -0.67
C PHE A 266 13.98 -3.32 -1.88
N VAL A 267 14.58 -4.47 -2.17
CA VAL A 267 14.09 -5.41 -3.19
C VAL A 267 12.69 -5.91 -2.87
N GLY A 268 12.43 -6.35 -1.62
CA GLY A 268 11.10 -6.77 -1.19
C GLY A 268 10.07 -5.65 -1.33
N TRP A 269 10.47 -4.40 -1.04
CA TRP A 269 9.62 -3.23 -1.19
C TRP A 269 9.27 -2.95 -2.66
N LEU A 270 10.23 -3.12 -3.58
CA LEU A 270 9.99 -3.04 -5.02
C LEU A 270 9.09 -4.17 -5.54
N ALA A 271 9.30 -5.41 -5.07
CA ALA A 271 8.44 -6.53 -5.45
C ALA A 271 7.01 -6.35 -4.93
N HIS A 272 6.84 -5.84 -3.70
CA HIS A 272 5.54 -5.53 -3.10
C HIS A 272 4.75 -4.49 -3.91
N LEU A 273 5.42 -3.51 -4.53
CA LEU A 273 4.77 -2.52 -5.42
C LEU A 273 4.01 -3.17 -6.58
N PHE A 274 4.53 -4.27 -7.14
CA PHE A 274 3.92 -4.94 -8.28
C PHE A 274 3.02 -6.11 -7.88
N GLN A 275 3.37 -6.85 -6.82
CA GLN A 275 2.59 -8.01 -6.38
C GLN A 275 1.37 -7.64 -5.52
N ARG A 276 1.44 -6.53 -4.78
CA ARG A 276 0.37 -6.06 -3.87
C ARG A 276 0.17 -4.54 -4.01
N PRO A 277 -0.18 -4.05 -5.22
CA PRO A 277 -0.23 -2.62 -5.51
C PRO A 277 -1.27 -1.87 -4.66
N GLU A 278 -2.34 -2.54 -4.20
CA GLU A 278 -3.38 -1.99 -3.34
C GLU A 278 -2.99 -1.83 -1.86
N GLU A 279 -1.91 -2.48 -1.41
CA GLU A 279 -1.44 -2.40 -0.03
C GLU A 279 -0.47 -1.24 0.17
N LYS A 280 -0.72 -0.38 1.17
CA LYS A 280 0.20 0.71 1.52
C LYS A 280 1.35 0.19 2.40
N PRO A 281 2.63 0.38 2.01
CA PRO A 281 3.76 -0.04 2.85
C PRO A 281 3.99 0.89 4.05
N SER A 282 3.44 2.11 4.03
CA SER A 282 3.68 3.15 5.05
C SER A 282 5.16 3.54 5.27
N VAL A 283 6.04 3.13 4.36
CA VAL A 283 7.46 3.47 4.30
C VAL A 283 7.79 4.10 2.95
N ALA A 284 8.54 5.20 2.99
CA ALA A 284 9.18 5.82 1.85
C ALA A 284 10.69 5.57 1.87
N ILE A 285 11.31 5.57 0.69
CA ILE A 285 12.77 5.46 0.56
C ILE A 285 13.34 6.87 0.41
N VAL A 286 14.44 7.16 1.10
CA VAL A 286 15.19 8.42 0.97
C VAL A 286 16.59 8.06 0.50
N MET A 287 17.06 8.67 -0.58
CA MET A 287 18.40 8.46 -1.13
C MET A 287 19.21 9.73 -1.00
N LYS A 288 20.22 9.68 -0.13
CA LYS A 288 21.20 10.75 0.10
C LYS A 288 22.45 10.43 -0.70
N SER A 289 22.74 11.16 -1.76
CA SER A 289 24.04 10.99 -2.42
C SER A 289 24.37 12.15 -3.31
N ILE A 290 25.64 12.29 -3.67
CA ILE A 290 26.07 13.18 -4.74
C ILE A 290 25.48 12.75 -6.09
N GLU A 291 25.41 13.71 -7.02
CA GLU A 291 24.98 13.45 -8.39
C GLU A 291 25.87 12.41 -9.08
N GLY A 292 25.30 11.70 -10.06
CA GLY A 292 26.06 10.72 -10.85
C GLY A 292 26.24 9.34 -10.21
N THR A 293 25.57 9.06 -9.08
CA THR A 293 25.55 7.73 -8.42
C THR A 293 24.57 6.73 -9.06
N GLY A 294 23.79 7.14 -10.06
CA GLY A 294 22.89 6.23 -10.79
C GLY A 294 21.44 6.17 -10.31
N LYS A 295 21.02 7.02 -9.35
CA LYS A 295 19.64 7.11 -8.85
C LYS A 295 18.58 7.12 -9.95
N GLY A 296 18.74 7.98 -10.96
CA GLY A 296 17.82 8.04 -12.11
C GLY A 296 17.86 6.78 -12.99
N SER A 297 19.01 6.11 -13.12
CA SER A 297 19.14 4.85 -13.86
C SER A 297 18.40 3.71 -13.15
N MET A 298 18.40 3.69 -11.82
CA MET A 298 17.61 2.75 -11.02
C MET A 298 16.11 3.00 -11.17
N VAL A 299 15.66 4.26 -11.12
CA VAL A 299 14.23 4.58 -11.17
C VAL A 299 13.62 4.37 -12.56
N ARG A 300 14.40 4.57 -13.64
CA ARG A 300 13.89 4.56 -15.02
C ARG A 300 13.11 3.29 -15.39
N PRO A 301 13.60 2.05 -15.16
CA PRO A 301 12.82 0.85 -15.41
C PRO A 301 11.47 0.81 -14.68
N LEU A 302 11.38 1.33 -13.44
CA LEU A 302 10.12 1.38 -12.69
C LEU A 302 9.11 2.33 -13.33
N LEU A 303 9.57 3.50 -13.81
CA LEU A 303 8.73 4.44 -14.55
C LEU A 303 8.23 3.82 -15.86
N GLU A 304 9.09 3.10 -16.58
CA GLU A 304 8.74 2.40 -17.82
C GLU A 304 7.71 1.28 -17.59
N ILE A 305 7.81 0.53 -16.49
CA ILE A 305 6.85 -0.54 -16.15
C ILE A 305 5.47 0.03 -15.77
N LEU A 306 5.46 1.11 -14.98
CA LEU A 306 4.22 1.67 -14.42
C LEU A 306 3.52 2.67 -15.35
N GLY A 307 4.23 3.25 -16.30
CA GLY A 307 3.70 4.21 -17.26
C GLY A 307 2.96 5.36 -16.57
N MET A 308 1.67 5.53 -16.90
CA MET A 308 0.83 6.60 -16.33
C MET A 308 0.56 6.48 -14.82
N TYR A 309 0.88 5.35 -14.20
CA TYR A 309 0.74 5.12 -12.75
C TYR A 309 1.99 5.49 -11.96
N ALA A 310 3.04 5.96 -12.63
CA ALA A 310 4.20 6.56 -11.99
C ALA A 310 4.39 8.01 -12.40
N ILE A 311 5.09 8.78 -11.57
CA ILE A 311 5.53 10.11 -11.93
C ILE A 311 6.88 10.44 -11.28
N GLN A 312 7.71 11.16 -12.02
CA GLN A 312 8.88 11.86 -11.49
C GLN A 312 8.57 13.35 -11.32
N VAL A 313 8.86 13.90 -10.16
CA VAL A 313 8.72 15.33 -9.85
C VAL A 313 10.02 15.90 -9.30
N ASN A 314 10.25 17.19 -9.50
CA ASN A 314 11.39 17.89 -8.92
C ASN A 314 10.91 18.76 -7.75
N GLY A 315 11.47 18.51 -6.57
CA GLY A 315 11.14 19.19 -5.33
C GLY A 315 9.89 18.67 -4.62
N SER A 316 9.95 18.63 -3.29
CA SER A 316 8.89 18.12 -2.40
C SER A 316 7.61 18.98 -2.39
N GLY A 317 7.74 20.28 -2.69
CA GLY A 317 6.62 21.24 -2.67
C GLY A 317 5.53 20.96 -3.70
N GLN A 318 5.84 20.28 -4.81
CA GLN A 318 4.84 19.89 -5.81
C GLN A 318 3.89 18.81 -5.29
N ILE A 319 4.35 17.98 -4.35
CA ILE A 319 3.56 16.91 -3.74
C ILE A 319 2.82 17.43 -2.50
N ALA A 320 3.50 18.21 -1.66
CA ALA A 320 2.95 18.76 -0.42
C ALA A 320 2.11 20.05 -0.60
N GLY A 321 2.01 20.52 -1.84
CA GLY A 321 1.24 21.69 -2.25
C GLY A 321 -0.26 21.52 -2.04
N ARG A 322 -1.00 22.60 -2.24
CA ARG A 322 -2.46 22.59 -2.11
C ARG A 322 -3.14 21.80 -3.23
N PHE A 323 -2.59 21.82 -4.44
CA PHE A 323 -3.10 21.06 -5.58
C PHE A 323 -2.29 19.78 -5.75
N ASN A 324 -2.75 18.69 -5.12
CA ASN A 324 -2.10 17.39 -5.13
C ASN A 324 -2.70 16.44 -6.19
N SER A 325 -3.33 16.97 -7.25
CA SER A 325 -3.87 16.17 -8.36
C SER A 325 -2.85 15.24 -9.01
N THR A 326 -1.57 15.59 -8.91
CA THR A 326 -0.44 14.87 -9.49
C THR A 326 -0.23 13.48 -8.87
N ILE A 327 -0.58 13.28 -7.59
CA ILE A 327 -0.45 11.98 -6.91
C ILE A 327 -1.69 11.09 -7.07
N ALA A 328 -2.80 11.62 -7.59
CA ALA A 328 -3.99 10.83 -7.80
C ALA A 328 -3.73 9.72 -8.82
N ASN A 329 -4.27 8.54 -8.52
CA ASN A 329 -4.19 7.35 -9.36
C ASN A 329 -2.73 6.98 -9.69
N LYS A 330 -1.82 7.14 -8.71
CA LYS A 330 -0.41 6.75 -8.81
C LYS A 330 -0.12 5.59 -7.86
N LEU A 331 0.71 4.67 -8.32
CA LEU A 331 1.32 3.60 -7.52
C LEU A 331 2.72 4.00 -7.04
N PHE A 332 3.40 4.87 -7.79
CA PHE A 332 4.78 5.26 -7.51
C PHE A 332 5.04 6.74 -7.81
N VAL A 333 5.76 7.40 -6.92
CA VAL A 333 6.17 8.80 -7.04
C VAL A 333 7.65 8.90 -6.70
N PHE A 334 8.44 9.31 -7.68
CA PHE A 334 9.84 9.67 -7.47
C PHE A 334 9.97 11.19 -7.35
N VAL A 335 10.56 11.65 -6.25
CA VAL A 335 10.80 13.06 -5.98
C VAL A 335 12.30 13.29 -6.02
N ASP A 336 12.78 13.93 -7.07
CA ASP A 336 14.16 14.36 -7.20
C ASP A 336 14.37 15.72 -6.53
N GLU A 337 15.60 16.02 -6.13
CA GLU A 337 15.97 17.25 -5.38
C GLU A 337 15.06 17.52 -4.17
N ALA A 338 14.71 16.46 -3.43
CA ALA A 338 13.80 16.55 -2.30
C ALA A 338 14.40 17.34 -1.13
N ASP A 339 13.57 18.17 -0.52
CA ASP A 339 13.85 18.82 0.77
C ASP A 339 12.67 18.56 1.72
N LEU A 340 12.90 17.74 2.74
CA LEU A 340 11.91 17.36 3.75
C LEU A 340 12.30 17.92 5.13
N THR A 341 13.11 18.99 5.14
CA THR A 341 13.52 19.67 6.38
C THR A 341 12.51 20.73 6.82
N ASP A 342 11.76 21.32 5.88
CA ASP A 342 10.66 22.24 6.20
C ASP A 342 9.56 21.51 6.98
N GLY A 343 9.31 21.95 8.21
CA GLY A 343 8.42 21.25 9.14
C GLY A 343 6.98 21.09 8.63
N ARG A 344 6.44 22.08 7.89
CA ARG A 344 5.07 22.00 7.37
C ARG A 344 4.97 20.99 6.23
N THR A 345 5.95 21.00 5.34
CA THR A 345 6.05 20.08 4.20
C THR A 345 6.31 18.66 4.67
N ALA A 346 7.20 18.48 5.65
CA ALA A 346 7.53 17.19 6.24
C ALA A 346 6.31 16.53 6.90
N GLU A 347 5.52 17.25 7.71
CA GLU A 347 4.34 16.68 8.36
C GLU A 347 3.24 16.28 7.36
N LYS A 348 3.03 17.05 6.29
CA LYS A 348 2.11 16.66 5.22
C LYS A 348 2.56 15.40 4.48
N LEU A 349 3.84 15.32 4.12
CA LEU A 349 4.38 14.16 3.40
C LEU A 349 4.37 12.92 4.28
N LYS A 350 4.67 13.07 5.57
CA LYS A 350 4.53 12.01 6.57
C LYS A 350 3.11 11.43 6.59
N ALA A 351 2.07 12.28 6.55
CA ALA A 351 0.68 11.84 6.45
C ALA A 351 0.44 11.07 5.14
N ILE A 352 0.80 11.65 3.98
CA ILE A 352 0.64 11.02 2.66
C ILE A 352 1.41 9.68 2.54
N ILE A 353 2.55 9.54 3.19
CA ILE A 353 3.32 8.28 3.19
C ILE A 353 2.57 7.20 3.96
N SER A 354 1.93 7.53 5.08
CA SER A 354 1.32 6.55 5.98
C SER A 354 -0.17 6.27 5.73
N GLU A 355 -0.93 7.28 5.29
CA GLU A 355 -2.39 7.22 5.21
C GLU A 355 -2.85 6.51 3.93
N GLU A 356 -3.87 5.66 4.08
CA GLU A 356 -4.50 4.90 2.98
C GLU A 356 -5.44 5.76 2.14
N THR A 357 -5.75 6.98 2.59
CA THR A 357 -6.57 7.95 1.86
C THR A 357 -5.88 9.31 1.82
N VAL A 358 -6.25 10.13 0.83
CA VAL A 358 -5.78 11.51 0.70
C VAL A 358 -6.94 12.41 0.28
N ASN A 359 -6.97 13.63 0.81
CA ASN A 359 -7.86 14.67 0.31
C ASN A 359 -7.29 15.24 -0.98
N LEU A 360 -7.96 14.96 -2.09
CA LEU A 360 -7.60 15.47 -3.41
C LEU A 360 -8.21 16.84 -3.64
N GLU A 361 -7.38 17.88 -3.72
CA GLU A 361 -7.82 19.23 -4.07
C GLU A 361 -7.45 19.56 -5.52
N ARG A 362 -8.46 19.72 -6.38
CA ARG A 362 -8.29 20.16 -7.77
C ARG A 362 -8.61 21.66 -7.89
N LYS A 363 -7.92 22.35 -8.80
CA LYS A 363 -8.16 23.78 -9.02
C LYS A 363 -9.60 24.04 -9.46
N GLY A 364 -10.34 24.79 -8.64
CA GLY A 364 -11.73 25.17 -8.93
C GLY A 364 -12.76 24.05 -8.72
N LYS A 365 -12.42 22.99 -7.96
CA LYS A 365 -13.37 21.94 -7.56
C LYS A 365 -13.27 21.68 -6.06
N ASP A 366 -14.34 21.14 -5.49
CA ASP A 366 -14.37 20.76 -4.09
C ASP A 366 -13.39 19.61 -3.80
N PRO A 367 -12.78 19.57 -2.60
CA PRO A 367 -11.92 18.46 -2.20
C PRO A 367 -12.68 17.14 -2.14
N GLU A 368 -12.05 16.06 -2.59
CA GLU A 368 -12.62 14.70 -2.56
C GLU A 368 -11.65 13.73 -1.87
N ILE A 369 -12.18 12.85 -1.00
CA ILE A 369 -11.36 11.80 -0.38
C ILE A 369 -11.16 10.67 -1.39
N MET A 370 -9.90 10.32 -1.66
CA MET A 370 -9.54 9.22 -2.55
C MET A 370 -8.59 8.23 -1.87
N PRO A 371 -8.61 6.95 -2.28
CA PRO A 371 -7.58 6.00 -1.88
C PRO A 371 -6.19 6.46 -2.31
N ASN A 372 -5.19 6.16 -1.49
CA ASN A 372 -3.80 6.47 -1.72
C ASN A 372 -2.98 5.18 -1.75
N TYR A 373 -2.55 4.79 -2.95
CA TYR A 373 -1.70 3.62 -3.18
C TYR A 373 -0.23 4.00 -3.43
N ALA A 374 0.07 5.30 -3.45
CA ALA A 374 1.36 5.81 -3.92
C ALA A 374 2.50 5.43 -2.95
N ARG A 375 3.58 4.92 -3.52
CA ARG A 375 4.86 4.70 -2.84
C ARG A 375 5.84 5.80 -3.24
N PHE A 376 6.72 6.17 -2.32
CA PHE A 376 7.58 7.34 -2.50
C PHE A 376 9.07 6.96 -2.42
N ILE A 377 9.83 7.47 -3.38
CA ILE A 377 11.29 7.56 -3.30
C ILE A 377 11.66 9.04 -3.39
N PHE A 378 12.40 9.52 -2.40
CA PHE A 378 12.92 10.88 -2.34
C PHE A 378 14.44 10.84 -2.57
N ALA A 379 14.93 11.46 -3.63
CA ALA A 379 16.35 11.64 -3.86
C ALA A 379 16.75 13.07 -3.49
N SER A 380 17.91 13.23 -2.83
CA SER A 380 18.47 14.53 -2.53
C SER A 380 19.98 14.46 -2.49
N ASN A 381 20.62 15.60 -2.78
CA ASN A 381 22.06 15.79 -2.71
C ASN A 381 22.47 16.59 -1.45
N ARG A 382 21.53 16.85 -0.54
CA ARG A 382 21.80 17.58 0.71
C ARG A 382 22.26 16.62 1.81
N ASP A 383 23.13 17.12 2.69
CA ASP A 383 23.60 16.39 3.87
C ASP A 383 22.47 16.03 4.83
N ARG A 384 21.46 16.90 4.92
CA ARG A 384 20.24 16.67 5.68
C ARG A 384 19.04 16.75 4.76
N VAL A 385 18.25 15.68 4.73
CA VAL A 385 17.09 15.58 3.85
C VAL A 385 15.80 15.57 4.65
N ILE A 386 15.76 14.92 5.82
CA ILE A 386 14.55 14.72 6.60
C ILE A 386 14.62 15.38 7.97
N ASN A 387 13.48 15.88 8.44
CA ASN A 387 13.31 16.21 9.85
C ASN A 387 12.78 14.97 10.61
N ALA A 388 13.70 14.09 10.99
CA ALA A 388 13.41 12.82 11.65
C ALA A 388 13.34 12.97 13.16
N GLY A 389 12.18 12.70 13.74
CA GLY A 389 12.04 12.57 15.20
C GLY A 389 12.65 11.26 15.73
N LEU A 390 12.80 11.16 17.05
CA LEU A 390 13.31 9.97 17.76
C LEU A 390 12.68 8.65 17.29
N ARG A 391 11.38 8.65 17.02
CA ARG A 391 10.58 7.47 16.68
C ARG A 391 10.28 7.36 15.18
N GLU A 392 11.05 8.03 14.34
CA GLU A 392 10.81 7.99 12.90
C GLU A 392 11.06 6.57 12.36
N ARG A 393 10.05 6.05 11.68
CA ARG A 393 9.97 4.67 11.15
C ARG A 393 9.40 4.60 9.72
N ARG A 394 9.02 5.75 9.15
CA ARG A 394 8.40 5.85 7.81
C ARG A 394 9.42 6.03 6.71
N TYR A 395 10.72 6.00 7.03
CA TYR A 395 11.79 6.16 6.05
C TYR A 395 12.79 5.03 6.16
N LEU A 396 13.14 4.47 5.01
CA LEU A 396 14.43 3.82 4.81
C LEU A 396 15.38 4.87 4.22
N VAL A 397 16.44 5.23 4.93
CA VAL A 397 17.43 6.20 4.44
C VAL A 397 18.62 5.45 3.88
N LEU A 398 18.86 5.61 2.59
CA LEU A 398 19.95 5.00 1.83
C LEU A 398 20.98 6.06 1.50
N GLU A 399 22.24 5.66 1.52
CA GLU A 399 23.36 6.49 1.07
C GLU A 399 24.09 5.75 -0.05
N PRO A 400 23.66 5.94 -1.32
CA PRO A 400 24.29 5.27 -2.44
C PRO A 400 25.80 5.50 -2.52
N ASP A 401 26.56 4.42 -2.66
CA ASP A 401 28.02 4.43 -2.74
C ASP A 401 28.49 5.10 -4.05
N VAL A 402 29.62 5.79 -3.98
CA VAL A 402 30.28 6.47 -5.10
C VAL A 402 31.29 5.58 -5.82
N ILE A 403 31.41 4.29 -5.45
CA ILE A 403 32.41 3.33 -5.98
C ILE A 403 32.47 3.28 -7.52
N TYR A 404 31.34 3.46 -8.20
CA TYR A 404 31.26 3.49 -9.66
C TYR A 404 30.87 4.86 -10.20
N ALA A 405 30.88 5.92 -9.37
CA ALA A 405 30.62 7.28 -9.83
C ALA A 405 31.56 7.63 -10.98
N GLN A 406 31.00 8.16 -12.07
CA GLN A 406 31.73 8.49 -13.30
C GLN A 406 32.40 7.29 -14.02
N ASN A 407 32.14 6.04 -13.60
CA ASN A 407 32.64 4.85 -14.29
C ASN A 407 31.81 4.57 -15.54
N LYS A 408 32.30 5.05 -16.69
CA LYS A 408 31.60 4.92 -17.97
C LYS A 408 31.29 3.46 -18.34
N GLY A 409 32.25 2.55 -18.23
CA GLY A 409 32.04 1.14 -18.63
C GLY A 409 31.01 0.41 -17.75
N TYR A 410 30.90 0.78 -16.47
CA TYR A 410 29.86 0.27 -15.60
C TYR A 410 28.48 0.78 -16.03
N PHE A 411 28.33 2.09 -16.21
CA PHE A 411 27.05 2.69 -16.60
C PHE A 411 26.62 2.33 -18.02
N ASP A 412 27.55 2.20 -18.97
CA ASP A 412 27.27 1.75 -20.34
C ASP A 412 26.61 0.35 -20.32
N ARG A 413 27.12 -0.57 -19.47
CA ARG A 413 26.51 -1.92 -19.32
C ARG A 413 25.11 -1.85 -18.70
N LEU A 414 24.93 -1.04 -17.67
CA LEU A 414 23.61 -0.85 -17.05
C LEU A 414 22.62 -0.23 -18.04
N HIS A 415 23.02 0.81 -18.77
CA HIS A 415 22.17 1.48 -19.76
C HIS A 415 21.87 0.61 -20.96
N GLN A 416 22.83 -0.20 -21.42
CA GLN A 416 22.59 -1.21 -22.44
C GLN A 416 21.51 -2.20 -21.98
N TRP A 417 21.59 -2.67 -20.73
CA TRP A 417 20.57 -3.55 -20.15
C TRP A 417 19.19 -2.86 -20.05
N ILE A 418 19.13 -1.60 -19.60
CA ILE A 418 17.87 -0.83 -19.53
C ILE A 418 17.24 -0.73 -20.92
N ASN A 419 18.03 -0.37 -21.93
CA ASN A 419 17.56 -0.18 -23.30
C ASN A 419 17.24 -1.51 -24.02
N ASP A 420 17.78 -2.64 -23.55
CA ASP A 420 17.47 -3.99 -24.04
C ASP A 420 16.36 -4.65 -23.21
N ASN A 421 15.17 -4.03 -23.20
CA ASN A 421 13.99 -4.53 -22.49
C ASN A 421 14.22 -4.85 -20.99
N GLY A 422 15.12 -4.12 -20.32
CA GLY A 422 15.45 -4.35 -18.91
C GLY A 422 14.23 -4.24 -17.99
N SER A 423 13.30 -3.33 -18.30
CA SER A 423 12.02 -3.17 -17.59
C SER A 423 11.15 -4.43 -17.61
N GLN A 424 11.05 -5.12 -18.75
CA GLN A 424 10.28 -6.37 -18.88
C GLN A 424 10.92 -7.52 -18.06
N LYS A 425 12.26 -7.61 -18.11
CA LYS A 425 13.06 -8.58 -17.35
C LYS A 425 12.93 -8.36 -15.84
N LEU A 426 13.00 -7.09 -15.42
CA LEU A 426 12.82 -6.69 -14.03
C LEU A 426 11.42 -7.02 -13.53
N LEU A 427 10.38 -6.70 -14.30
CA LEU A 427 9.00 -7.01 -13.91
C LEU A 427 8.80 -8.51 -13.70
N ALA A 428 9.26 -9.36 -14.63
CA ALA A 428 9.17 -10.81 -14.49
C ALA A 428 9.84 -11.32 -13.20
N TRP A 429 11.03 -10.81 -12.90
CA TRP A 429 11.76 -11.18 -11.70
C TRP A 429 11.06 -10.70 -10.42
N LEU A 430 10.62 -9.44 -10.38
CA LEU A 430 9.93 -8.86 -9.22
C LEU A 430 8.58 -9.54 -8.93
N LEU A 431 7.84 -9.98 -9.95
CA LEU A 431 6.60 -10.75 -9.78
C LEU A 431 6.86 -12.15 -9.21
N SER A 432 8.06 -12.70 -9.39
CA SER A 432 8.45 -14.02 -8.88
C SER A 432 9.11 -14.00 -7.49
N TYR A 433 9.43 -12.81 -6.97
CA TYR A 433 10.15 -12.65 -5.71
C TYR A 433 9.30 -13.10 -4.51
N ASP A 434 9.90 -13.87 -3.60
CA ASP A 434 9.20 -14.37 -2.41
C ASP A 434 9.00 -13.28 -1.35
N LEU A 435 7.73 -12.94 -1.09
CA LEU A 435 7.33 -11.97 -0.07
C LEU A 435 6.83 -12.62 1.24
N THR A 436 6.96 -13.93 1.41
CA THR A 436 6.37 -14.66 2.56
C THR A 436 6.80 -14.11 3.91
N ASN A 437 8.07 -13.72 4.06
CA ASN A 437 8.62 -13.16 5.30
C ASN A 437 8.88 -11.64 5.23
N PHE A 438 8.38 -10.97 4.20
CA PHE A 438 8.60 -9.54 4.00
C PHE A 438 7.53 -8.71 4.71
N ASP A 439 7.96 -7.84 5.62
CA ASP A 439 7.09 -6.84 6.25
C ASP A 439 7.36 -5.46 5.65
N PRO A 440 6.46 -4.94 4.78
CA PRO A 440 6.67 -3.64 4.13
C PRO A 440 6.69 -2.46 5.11
N ARG A 441 6.17 -2.61 6.34
CA ARG A 441 6.07 -1.53 7.33
C ARG A 441 7.30 -1.42 8.23
N ARG A 442 8.27 -2.33 8.10
CA ARG A 442 9.43 -2.44 9.00
C ARG A 442 10.74 -2.29 8.23
N ALA A 443 11.02 -1.06 7.79
CA ALA A 443 12.33 -0.72 7.25
C ALA A 443 13.44 -0.95 8.28
N PRO A 444 14.61 -1.49 7.86
CA PRO A 444 15.78 -1.53 8.71
C PRO A 444 16.27 -0.11 9.02
N VAL A 445 16.90 0.04 10.19
CA VAL A 445 17.49 1.31 10.61
C VAL A 445 18.94 1.34 10.12
N THR A 446 19.22 2.30 9.26
CA THR A 446 20.53 2.52 8.65
C THR A 446 21.34 3.56 9.42
N ALA A 447 22.67 3.55 9.24
CA ALA A 447 23.54 4.59 9.79
C ALA A 447 23.10 5.99 9.32
N ALA A 448 22.75 6.14 8.04
CA ALA A 448 22.24 7.40 7.48
C ALA A 448 20.95 7.88 8.16
N LEU A 449 20.03 6.99 8.55
CA LEU A 449 18.83 7.36 9.32
C LEU A 449 19.20 7.81 10.74
N VAL A 450 20.16 7.13 11.37
CA VAL A 450 20.66 7.52 12.70
C VAL A 450 21.27 8.93 12.66
N GLU A 451 22.06 9.24 11.64
CA GLU A 451 22.63 10.57 11.45
C GLU A 451 21.55 11.65 11.25
N GLU A 452 20.54 11.40 10.42
CA GLU A 452 19.40 12.31 10.23
C GLU A 452 18.62 12.54 11.53
N LYS A 453 18.43 11.49 12.34
CA LYS A 453 17.82 11.57 13.67
C LYS A 453 18.68 12.46 14.58
N LEU A 454 19.98 12.20 14.69
CA LEU A 454 20.91 12.95 15.55
C LEU A 454 20.99 14.44 15.14
N ALA A 455 21.08 14.72 13.84
CA ALA A 455 21.08 16.08 13.28
C ALA A 455 19.77 16.85 13.54
N SER A 456 18.67 16.13 13.77
CA SER A 456 17.37 16.72 14.10
C SER A 456 17.15 16.91 15.61
N MET A 457 18.08 16.43 16.45
CA MET A 457 17.97 16.47 17.90
C MET A 457 18.69 17.68 18.52
N PRO A 458 18.34 18.07 19.76
CA PRO A 458 19.08 19.07 20.49
C PRO A 458 20.58 18.72 20.62
N PRO A 459 21.46 19.73 20.75
CA PRO A 459 22.93 19.57 20.67
C PRO A 459 23.47 18.54 21.68
N VAL A 460 22.83 18.45 22.85
CA VAL A 460 23.20 17.50 23.91
C VAL A 460 23.21 16.03 23.47
N TYR A 461 22.33 15.64 22.55
CA TYR A 461 22.27 14.24 22.08
C TYR A 461 23.47 13.92 21.20
N GLN A 462 23.84 14.84 20.31
CA GLN A 462 25.01 14.71 19.45
C GLN A 462 26.31 14.72 20.28
N PHE A 463 26.39 15.61 21.28
CA PHE A 463 27.50 15.63 22.24
C PHE A 463 27.67 14.29 22.98
N ILE A 464 26.60 13.77 23.60
CA ILE A 464 26.67 12.48 24.31
C ILE A 464 27.00 11.34 23.35
N TYR A 465 26.42 11.32 22.14
CA TYR A 465 26.75 10.32 21.13
C TYR A 465 28.24 10.34 20.76
N GLY A 466 28.79 11.54 20.53
CA GLY A 466 30.22 11.74 20.25
C GLY A 466 31.11 11.30 21.41
N GLU A 467 30.75 11.61 22.66
CA GLU A 467 31.48 11.13 23.84
C GLU A 467 31.47 9.60 23.94
N LEU A 468 30.35 8.94 23.63
CA LEU A 468 30.24 7.48 23.64
C LEU A 468 31.04 6.80 22.52
N TRP A 469 31.36 7.54 21.45
CA TRP A 469 32.21 7.10 20.34
C TRP A 469 33.69 7.49 20.49
N SER A 470 34.00 8.42 21.40
CA SER A 470 35.36 8.90 21.64
C SER A 470 36.32 7.79 22.08
N LEU A 471 37.60 7.93 21.74
CA LEU A 471 38.69 7.09 22.27
C LEU A 471 38.91 7.32 23.77
N GLN A 472 38.50 8.48 24.30
CA GLN A 472 38.56 8.83 25.71
C GLN A 472 37.19 9.38 26.17
N PRO A 473 36.15 8.52 26.27
CA PRO A 473 34.81 8.93 26.67
C PRO A 473 34.85 9.62 28.03
N PHE A 474 34.27 10.82 28.12
CA PHE A 474 34.19 11.62 29.34
C PHE A 474 35.56 11.77 30.04
N LYS A 475 36.63 11.93 29.26
CA LYS A 475 38.03 12.00 29.74
C LYS A 475 38.44 10.78 30.58
N MET A 476 37.83 9.62 30.35
CA MET A 476 38.06 8.37 31.11
C MET A 476 37.73 8.46 32.61
N GLN A 477 36.90 9.42 33.00
CA GLN A 477 36.53 9.61 34.41
C GLN A 477 35.41 8.63 34.80
N LYS A 478 35.55 7.95 35.95
CA LYS A 478 34.44 7.18 36.55
C LYS A 478 33.37 8.06 37.20
N ARG A 479 33.74 9.31 37.50
CA ARG A 479 32.87 10.33 38.09
C ARG A 479 33.09 11.63 37.33
N ALA A 480 32.04 12.12 36.69
CA ALA A 480 32.09 13.37 35.95
C ALA A 480 31.44 14.51 36.74
N ASN A 481 32.13 15.63 36.86
CA ASN A 481 31.59 16.82 37.51
C ASN A 481 30.47 17.44 36.63
N ALA A 482 29.34 17.80 37.25
CA ALA A 482 28.19 18.30 36.50
C ALA A 482 28.43 19.67 35.87
N THR A 483 29.26 20.53 36.47
CA THR A 483 29.64 21.82 35.88
C THR A 483 30.57 21.61 34.70
N GLU A 484 31.56 20.73 34.85
CA GLU A 484 32.51 20.39 33.78
C GLU A 484 31.79 19.82 32.54
N LEU A 485 30.84 18.89 32.72
CA LEU A 485 30.05 18.35 31.59
C LEU A 485 29.22 19.43 30.88
N VAL A 486 28.73 20.43 31.62
CA VAL A 486 28.00 21.56 31.03
C VAL A 486 28.93 22.45 30.21
N GLU A 487 30.14 22.72 30.70
CA GLU A 487 31.17 23.46 29.97
C GLU A 487 31.62 22.70 28.72
N MET A 488 31.82 21.38 28.82
CA MET A 488 32.11 20.52 27.67
C MET A 488 31.03 20.61 26.60
N LEU A 489 29.74 20.54 26.98
CA LEU A 489 28.63 20.68 26.04
C LEU A 489 28.62 22.07 25.38
N ILE A 490 28.86 23.14 26.13
CA ILE A 490 28.88 24.51 25.59
C ILE A 490 30.02 24.64 24.57
N ASN A 491 31.23 24.24 24.93
CA ASN A 491 32.40 24.31 24.06
C ASN A 491 32.21 23.44 22.80
N TRP A 492 31.65 22.24 22.98
CA TRP A 492 31.31 21.35 21.86
C TRP A 492 30.28 22.00 20.94
N SER A 493 29.22 22.60 21.48
CA SER A 493 28.18 23.27 20.68
C SER A 493 28.78 24.43 19.88
N GLU A 494 29.60 25.28 20.52
CA GLU A 494 30.25 26.42 19.88
C GLU A 494 31.18 25.98 18.75
N SER A 495 31.92 24.89 18.96
CA SER A 495 32.80 24.29 17.94
C SER A 495 32.03 23.72 16.74
N ASN A 496 30.76 23.35 16.93
CA ASN A 496 29.86 22.87 15.88
C ASN A 496 28.95 23.98 15.33
N GLY A 497 29.23 25.26 15.64
CA GLY A 497 28.49 26.41 15.11
C GLY A 497 27.14 26.69 15.80
N GLU A 498 26.88 26.07 16.95
CA GLU A 498 25.67 26.25 17.74
C GLU A 498 25.94 26.97 19.06
N THR A 499 25.06 27.87 19.49
CA THR A 499 25.21 28.56 20.78
C THR A 499 24.15 28.09 21.77
N ILE A 500 24.58 27.54 22.91
CA ILE A 500 23.69 27.11 23.99
C ILE A 500 23.96 27.90 25.27
N LYS A 501 22.91 28.51 25.84
CA LYS A 501 23.04 29.26 27.10
C LYS A 501 23.32 28.31 28.28
N PRO A 502 24.15 28.68 29.27
CA PRO A 502 24.50 27.79 30.38
C PRO A 502 23.32 27.17 31.15
N PRO A 503 22.21 27.90 31.44
CA PRO A 503 21.04 27.28 32.08
C PRO A 503 20.37 26.20 31.22
N ALA A 504 20.32 26.41 29.89
CA ALA A 504 19.75 25.47 28.94
C ALA A 504 20.64 24.22 28.82
N ALA A 505 21.96 24.39 28.74
CA ALA A 505 22.94 23.31 28.73
C ALA A 505 22.84 22.45 30.00
N ARG A 506 22.75 23.08 31.18
CA ARG A 506 22.54 22.37 32.47
C ARG A 506 21.26 21.55 32.48
N SER A 507 20.15 22.12 32.01
CA SER A 507 18.87 21.41 31.90
C SER A 507 18.93 20.26 30.90
N ALA A 508 19.65 20.44 29.79
CA ALA A 508 19.83 19.42 28.75
C ALA A 508 20.63 18.21 29.28
N ILE A 509 21.80 18.45 29.91
CA ILE A 509 22.62 17.40 30.54
C ILE A 509 21.83 16.66 31.62
N GLY A 510 21.14 17.39 32.50
CA GLY A 510 20.35 16.76 33.56
C GLY A 510 19.23 15.86 33.03
N ARG A 511 18.56 16.27 31.93
CA ARG A 511 17.51 15.47 31.29
C ARG A 511 18.06 14.21 30.63
N ILE A 512 19.14 14.32 29.85
CA ILE A 512 19.70 13.16 29.14
C ILE A 512 20.33 12.15 30.10
N MET A 513 21.08 12.60 31.11
CA MET A 513 21.67 11.71 32.11
C MET A 513 20.58 10.94 32.86
N LYS A 514 19.51 11.64 33.29
CA LYS A 514 18.35 11.00 33.91
C LYS A 514 17.68 9.99 32.97
N ALA A 515 17.52 10.32 31.69
CA ALA A 515 16.95 9.42 30.70
C ALA A 515 17.83 8.17 30.48
N MET A 516 19.15 8.30 30.62
CA MET A 516 20.10 7.18 30.62
C MET A 516 20.14 6.41 31.95
N GLY A 517 19.32 6.79 32.94
CA GLY A 517 19.30 6.17 34.26
C GLY A 517 20.39 6.65 35.22
N ILE A 518 21.16 7.68 34.85
CA ILE A 518 22.28 8.21 35.63
C ILE A 518 21.79 9.38 36.49
N GLN A 519 21.82 9.21 37.81
CA GLN A 519 21.35 10.24 38.74
C GLN A 519 22.45 11.23 39.11
N VAL A 520 22.06 12.50 39.28
CA VAL A 520 22.96 13.52 39.82
C VAL A 520 23.10 13.34 41.33
N MET A 521 24.33 13.32 41.80
CA MET A 521 24.71 13.15 43.21
C MET A 521 25.42 14.41 43.71
N GLY A 522 25.57 14.52 45.04
CA GLY A 522 26.23 15.65 45.68
C GLY A 522 25.35 16.89 45.84
N ARG A 523 25.90 17.93 46.49
CA ARG A 523 25.22 19.22 46.71
C ARG A 523 26.07 20.35 46.15
N SER A 524 25.42 21.41 45.68
CA SER A 524 26.10 22.56 45.06
C SER A 524 26.91 23.40 46.06
N ASP A 525 26.64 23.27 47.35
CA ASP A 525 27.20 24.07 48.44
C ASP A 525 28.21 23.31 49.32
N ARG A 526 28.51 22.04 49.03
CA ARG A 526 29.43 21.19 49.85
C ARG A 526 30.19 20.15 49.02
N GLY A 527 31.46 19.89 49.37
CA GLY A 527 32.30 18.86 48.75
C GLY A 527 32.71 19.20 47.31
N ASP A 528 32.91 18.19 46.47
CA ASP A 528 33.28 18.32 45.03
C ASP A 528 32.15 18.85 44.12
N GLY A 529 31.07 19.39 44.70
CA GLY A 529 29.90 19.87 43.97
C GLY A 529 28.93 18.76 43.53
N ARG A 530 28.16 19.03 42.48
CA ARG A 530 27.26 18.03 41.86
C ARG A 530 28.04 17.19 40.84
N TYR A 531 27.81 15.89 40.82
CA TYR A 531 28.50 14.96 39.92
C TYR A 531 27.60 13.81 39.47
N TYR A 532 28.05 13.06 38.47
CA TYR A 532 27.44 11.81 37.99
C TYR A 532 28.47 10.68 38.13
N ASP A 533 28.09 9.57 38.77
CA ASP A 533 28.88 8.35 38.71
C ASP A 533 28.55 7.66 37.38
N LEU A 534 29.55 7.56 36.49
CA LEU A 534 29.37 7.06 35.13
C LEU A 534 29.46 5.53 35.13
N PRO A 535 28.43 4.82 34.60
CA PRO A 535 28.49 3.38 34.41
C PRO A 535 29.57 2.97 33.39
N GLU A 536 29.78 1.67 33.24
CA GLU A 536 30.64 1.14 32.17
C GLU A 536 30.14 1.61 30.79
N ILE A 537 31.08 1.88 29.87
CA ILE A 537 30.75 2.51 28.58
C ILE A 537 29.72 1.70 27.78
N GLY A 538 29.77 0.36 27.87
CA GLY A 538 28.80 -0.52 27.23
C GLY A 538 27.38 -0.37 27.78
N GLU A 539 27.23 -0.08 29.08
CA GLU A 539 25.93 0.23 29.69
C GLU A 539 25.42 1.59 29.24
N MET A 540 26.29 2.59 29.16
CA MET A 540 25.92 3.91 28.66
C MET A 540 25.49 3.86 27.18
N LYS A 541 26.21 3.10 26.33
CA LYS A 541 25.83 2.85 24.93
C LYS A 541 24.47 2.16 24.83
N ARG A 542 24.20 1.15 25.66
CA ARG A 542 22.87 0.50 25.75
C ARG A 542 21.76 1.48 26.16
N ALA A 543 22.01 2.29 27.19
CA ALA A 543 21.04 3.27 27.68
C ALA A 543 20.75 4.35 26.62
N PHE A 544 21.78 4.85 25.94
CA PHE A 544 21.62 5.83 24.87
C PHE A 544 20.87 5.25 23.67
N ALA A 545 21.20 4.03 23.25
CA ALA A 545 20.47 3.34 22.18
C ALA A 545 18.99 3.14 22.51
N ALA A 546 18.66 2.79 23.75
CA ALA A 546 17.28 2.66 24.21
C ALA A 546 16.50 3.99 24.16
N ILE A 547 17.15 5.13 24.43
CA ILE A 547 16.53 6.46 24.28
C ILE A 547 16.12 6.72 22.83
N LEU A 548 16.96 6.29 21.89
CA LEU A 548 16.69 6.39 20.45
C LEU A 548 15.71 5.31 19.93
N GLY A 549 15.36 4.33 20.77
CA GLY A 549 14.49 3.22 20.41
C GLY A 549 15.19 2.15 19.55
N GLU A 550 16.52 2.09 19.62
CA GLU A 550 17.36 1.28 18.74
C GLU A 550 18.21 0.27 19.52
N LYS A 551 18.77 -0.72 18.81
CA LYS A 551 19.75 -1.64 19.39
C LYS A 551 21.14 -1.03 19.38
N THR A 552 21.98 -1.42 20.35
CA THR A 552 23.33 -0.86 20.54
C THR A 552 24.26 -1.16 19.37
N ASP A 553 24.20 -2.37 18.83
CA ASP A 553 24.94 -2.85 17.66
C ASP A 553 24.57 -2.12 16.36
N LYS A 554 23.44 -1.42 16.32
CA LYS A 554 23.04 -0.59 15.16
C LYS A 554 23.54 0.86 15.25
N LEU A 555 23.82 1.34 16.46
CA LEU A 555 24.25 2.71 16.75
C LEU A 555 25.77 2.83 16.97
N PHE A 556 26.40 1.78 17.46
CA PHE A 556 27.80 1.78 17.92
C PHE A 556 28.57 0.60 17.33
N THR A 557 28.46 0.41 16.02
CA THR A 557 29.00 -0.73 15.26
C THR A 557 30.49 -0.65 15.03
#